data_AF-A0AAD6AX07-F1
#
_entry.id   AF-A0AAD6AX07-F1
#
_cell.length_a   1.000
_cell.length_b   1.000
_cell.length_c   1.000
_cell.angle_alpha   90.00
_cell.angle_beta   90.00
_cell.angle_gamma   90.00
#
_symmetry.space_group_name_H-M   'P 1'
#
loop_
_entity.id
_entity.type
_entity.pdbx_description
1 polymer ?
#
loop_
_entity_poly.entity_id
_entity_poly.type
_entity_poly.pdbx_seq_one_letter_code
_entity_poly.pdbx_strand_id
1 'polypeptide(L)'
;MSQWKQIQQLEIRLLEHVDYLYDDNFPMDIRQGLSSWIETQDWDTAANEESMAGVLFTNLLSQLDRVRSQEQNFLQRHNMKIIQQQLQVKYTSNPTVMARVISTCLREERRILSSACMQEQVCRLSLRGKVPPVPS
;
A
#
# COMPACT_ATOMS: atom_id res chain seq x y z
N MET A 1 1.20 6.35 12.60
CA MET A 1 0.25 6.52 11.48
C MET A 1 0.64 5.53 10.41
N SER A 2 -0.29 4.80 9.79
CA SER A 2 0.06 3.85 8.72
C SER A 2 0.57 4.58 7.48
N GLN A 3 1.42 3.91 6.71
CA GLN A 3 1.91 4.36 5.41
C GLN A 3 0.73 4.68 4.47
N TRP A 4 -0.31 3.83 4.48
CA TRP A 4 -1.52 4.07 3.68
C TRP A 4 -2.23 5.38 4.02
N LYS A 5 -2.32 5.73 5.30
CA LYS A 5 -2.93 7.00 5.72
C LYS A 5 -2.13 8.22 5.24
N GLN A 6 -0.80 8.10 5.16
CA GLN A 6 0.04 9.15 4.57
C GLN A 6 -0.20 9.28 3.08
N ILE A 7 -0.30 8.14 2.36
CA ILE A 7 -0.62 8.11 0.93
C ILE A 7 -1.95 8.81 0.65
N GLN A 8 -2.99 8.52 1.43
CA GLN A 8 -4.32 9.13 1.27
C GLN A 8 -4.36 10.66 1.51
N GLN A 9 -3.30 11.24 2.08
CA GLN A 9 -3.18 12.69 2.30
C GLN A 9 -2.39 13.41 1.20
N LEU A 10 -1.87 12.67 0.22
CA LEU A 10 -1.13 13.26 -0.90
C LEU A 10 -2.05 14.09 -1.81
N GLU A 11 -1.44 15.01 -2.55
CA GLU A 11 -2.13 15.75 -3.60
C GLU A 11 -2.65 14.80 -4.70
N ILE A 12 -3.77 15.17 -5.33
CA ILE A 12 -4.46 14.35 -6.35
C ILE A 12 -3.51 13.85 -7.45
N ARG A 13 -2.57 14.69 -7.90
CA ARG A 13 -1.57 14.33 -8.94
C ARG A 13 -0.64 13.19 -8.51
N LEU A 14 -0.36 13.07 -7.22
CA LEU A 14 0.44 11.96 -6.68
C LEU A 14 -0.42 10.73 -6.43
N LEU A 15 -1.70 10.90 -6.11
CA LEU A 15 -2.66 9.80 -6.02
C LEU A 15 -2.85 9.10 -7.38
N GLU A 16 -2.78 9.81 -8.51
CA GLU A 16 -2.74 9.18 -9.84
C GLU A 16 -1.54 8.25 -10.00
N HIS A 17 -0.36 8.65 -9.50
CA HIS A 17 0.83 7.76 -9.51
C HIS A 17 0.64 6.53 -8.63
N VAL A 18 -0.05 6.69 -7.50
CA VAL A 18 -0.40 5.59 -6.59
C VAL A 18 -1.41 4.65 -7.23
N ASP A 19 -2.39 5.17 -8.00
CA ASP A 19 -3.39 4.38 -8.72
C ASP A 19 -2.72 3.39 -9.68
N TYR A 20 -1.71 3.84 -10.43
CA TYR A 20 -0.93 2.98 -11.33
C TYR A 20 -0.12 1.86 -10.62
N LEU A 21 0.06 1.91 -9.30
CA LEU A 21 0.75 0.84 -8.56
C LEU A 21 -0.14 -0.38 -8.29
N TYR A 22 -1.46 -0.23 -8.38
CA TYR A 22 -2.41 -1.30 -8.07
C TYR A 22 -3.12 -1.76 -9.33
N ASP A 23 -3.00 -3.05 -9.60
CA ASP A 23 -3.63 -3.74 -10.72
C ASP A 23 -4.24 -5.07 -10.24
N ASP A 24 -4.57 -5.96 -11.17
CA ASP A 24 -5.10 -7.28 -10.86
C ASP A 24 -4.12 -8.19 -10.08
N ASN A 25 -2.85 -7.80 -9.91
CA ASN A 25 -1.87 -8.50 -9.06
C ASN A 25 -2.08 -8.16 -7.58
N PHE A 26 -2.38 -6.91 -7.26
CA PHE A 26 -2.62 -6.52 -5.87
C PHE A 26 -3.66 -5.41 -5.79
N PRO A 27 -4.94 -5.76 -5.50
CA PRO A 27 -6.02 -4.80 -5.53
C PRO A 27 -5.97 -3.81 -4.35
N MET A 28 -6.33 -2.56 -4.63
CA MET A 28 -6.31 -1.46 -3.67
C MET A 28 -7.22 -1.71 -2.46
N ASP A 29 -8.34 -2.42 -2.63
CA ASP A 29 -9.24 -2.81 -1.54
C ASP A 29 -8.52 -3.61 -0.44
N ILE A 30 -7.61 -4.52 -0.84
CA ILE A 30 -6.81 -5.31 0.12
C ILE A 30 -5.79 -4.42 0.79
N ARG A 31 -5.09 -3.60 0.00
CA ARG A 31 -4.12 -2.64 0.52
C ARG A 31 -4.73 -1.74 1.59
N GLN A 32 -5.95 -1.25 1.36
CA GLN A 32 -6.68 -0.40 2.29
C GLN A 32 -7.16 -1.18 3.51
N GLY A 33 -7.94 -2.26 3.28
CA GLY A 33 -8.60 -3.02 4.35
C GLY A 33 -7.61 -3.66 5.33
N LEU A 34 -6.42 -4.04 4.85
CA LEU A 34 -5.38 -4.67 5.66
C LEU A 34 -4.15 -3.80 5.87
N SER A 35 -4.24 -2.49 5.63
CA SER A 35 -3.09 -1.57 5.66
C SER A 35 -2.20 -1.73 6.89
N SER A 36 -2.80 -1.77 8.08
CA SER A 36 -2.04 -1.89 9.34
C SER A 36 -1.37 -3.25 9.50
N TRP A 37 -1.99 -4.34 9.03
CA TRP A 37 -1.40 -5.67 9.11
C TRP A 37 -0.30 -5.85 8.06
N ILE A 38 -0.55 -5.47 6.81
CA ILE A 38 0.40 -5.55 5.70
C ILE A 38 1.70 -4.84 6.06
N GLU A 39 1.64 -3.63 6.62
CA GLU A 39 2.82 -2.82 6.94
C GLU A 39 3.68 -3.40 8.08
N THR A 40 3.20 -4.39 8.82
CA THR A 40 3.95 -5.03 9.92
C THR A 40 4.69 -6.30 9.53
N GLN A 41 4.50 -6.78 8.29
CA GLN A 41 5.12 -8.02 7.81
C GLN A 41 6.42 -7.73 7.04
N ASP A 42 7.37 -8.67 7.08
CA ASP A 42 8.60 -8.61 6.30
C ASP A 42 8.40 -9.27 4.91
N TRP A 43 7.85 -8.48 3.98
CA TRP A 43 7.62 -8.92 2.61
C TRP A 43 8.91 -9.10 1.80
N ASP A 44 10.00 -8.43 2.17
CA ASP A 44 11.28 -8.54 1.48
C ASP A 44 11.92 -9.91 1.75
N THR A 45 11.90 -10.38 3.00
CA THR A 45 12.33 -11.74 3.34
C THR A 45 11.40 -12.78 2.72
N ALA A 46 10.08 -12.59 2.85
CA ALA A 46 9.10 -13.52 2.28
C ALA A 46 9.16 -13.61 0.74
N ALA A 47 9.62 -12.58 0.04
CA ALA A 47 9.82 -12.62 -1.41
C ALA A 47 10.95 -13.57 -1.86
N ASN A 48 11.82 -13.98 -0.92
CA ASN A 48 12.96 -14.85 -1.14
C ASN A 48 12.85 -16.20 -0.41
N GLU A 49 11.90 -16.35 0.52
CA GLU A 49 11.72 -17.56 1.34
C GLU A 49 10.30 -18.13 1.16
N GLU A 50 10.18 -19.29 0.52
CA GLU A 50 8.91 -19.92 0.18
C GLU A 50 8.07 -20.31 1.41
N SER A 51 8.70 -20.84 2.47
CA SER A 51 8.05 -21.17 3.74
C SER A 51 7.38 -19.94 4.36
N MET A 52 8.13 -18.84 4.48
CA MET A 52 7.62 -17.60 5.03
C MET A 52 6.50 -17.02 4.14
N ALA A 53 6.67 -17.06 2.82
CA ALA A 53 5.66 -16.60 1.87
C ALA A 53 4.34 -17.38 2.01
N GLY A 54 4.42 -18.70 2.17
CA GLY A 54 3.25 -19.56 2.38
C GLY A 54 2.50 -19.24 3.68
N VAL A 55 3.23 -18.99 4.77
CA VAL A 55 2.66 -18.57 6.06
C VAL A 55 2.00 -17.20 5.94
N LEU A 56 2.69 -16.21 5.35
CA LEU A 56 2.13 -14.87 5.17
C LEU A 56 0.91 -14.87 4.25
N PHE A 57 0.90 -15.71 3.22
CA PHE A 57 -0.26 -15.85 2.35
C PHE A 57 -1.47 -16.43 3.09
N THR A 58 -1.27 -17.48 3.88
CA THR A 58 -2.35 -18.05 4.71
C THR A 58 -2.87 -17.05 5.73
N ASN A 59 -1.96 -16.27 6.33
CA ASN A 59 -2.33 -15.20 7.25
C ASN A 59 -3.09 -14.07 6.55
N LEU A 60 -2.68 -13.66 5.35
CA LEU A 60 -3.37 -12.66 4.54
C LEU A 60 -4.83 -13.09 4.28
N LEU A 61 -5.04 -14.33 3.83
CA LEU A 61 -6.39 -14.88 3.58
C LEU A 61 -7.23 -14.91 4.86
N SER A 62 -6.61 -15.23 6.00
CA SER A 62 -7.28 -15.23 7.31
C SER A 62 -7.67 -13.82 7.76
N GLN A 63 -6.83 -12.82 7.52
CA GLN A 63 -7.13 -11.42 7.82
C GLN A 63 -8.24 -10.88 6.92
N LEU A 64 -8.23 -11.22 5.63
CA LEU A 64 -9.32 -10.87 4.70
C LEU A 64 -10.66 -11.45 5.16
N ASP A 65 -10.68 -12.70 5.61
CA ASP A 65 -11.90 -13.32 6.13
C ASP A 65 -12.44 -12.62 7.39
N ARG A 66 -11.54 -12.18 8.29
CA ARG A 66 -11.90 -11.39 9.47
C ARG A 66 -12.53 -10.05 9.11
N VAL A 67 -11.88 -9.27 8.24
CA VAL A 67 -12.39 -7.97 7.79
C VAL A 67 -13.73 -8.14 7.08
N ARG A 68 -13.82 -9.10 6.16
CA ARG A 68 -15.05 -9.41 5.43
C ARG A 68 -16.21 -9.84 6.35
N SER A 69 -15.92 -10.56 7.44
CA SER A 69 -16.94 -11.00 8.40
C SER A 69 -17.47 -9.86 9.26
N GLN A 70 -16.66 -8.81 9.46
CA GLN A 70 -17.06 -7.59 10.18
C GLN A 70 -17.72 -6.55 9.27
N GLU A 71 -17.58 -6.69 7.95
CA GLU A 71 -18.18 -5.79 6.97
C GLU A 71 -19.71 -5.95 6.93
N GLN A 72 -20.41 -4.85 7.22
CA GLN A 72 -21.88 -4.79 7.25
C GLN A 72 -22.44 -4.49 5.86
N ASN A 73 -21.68 -3.83 5.00
CA ASN A 73 -22.10 -3.52 3.66
C ASN A 73 -22.09 -4.80 2.79
N PHE A 74 -23.27 -5.20 2.33
CA PHE A 74 -23.44 -6.40 1.51
C PHE A 74 -22.58 -6.40 0.24
N LEU A 75 -22.53 -5.26 -0.47
CA LEU A 75 -21.76 -5.13 -1.71
C LEU A 75 -20.26 -5.25 -1.45
N GLN A 76 -19.75 -4.56 -0.42
CA GLN A 76 -18.32 -4.64 -0.07
C GLN A 76 -17.94 -6.04 0.39
N ARG A 77 -18.77 -6.67 1.23
CA ARG A 77 -18.58 -8.07 1.66
C ARG A 77 -18.54 -9.03 0.47
N HIS A 78 -19.41 -8.85 -0.52
CA HIS A 78 -19.38 -9.63 -1.76
C HIS A 78 -18.10 -9.38 -2.57
N ASN A 79 -17.73 -8.13 -2.81
CA ASN A 79 -16.51 -7.77 -3.55
C ASN A 79 -15.26 -8.35 -2.90
N MET A 80 -15.13 -8.23 -1.57
CA MET A 80 -14.02 -8.82 -0.83
C MET A 80 -13.97 -10.35 -0.96
N LYS A 81 -15.12 -11.03 -1.00
CA LYS A 81 -15.16 -12.48 -1.25
C LYS A 81 -14.60 -12.83 -2.63
N ILE A 82 -14.98 -12.10 -3.67
CA ILE A 82 -14.50 -12.33 -5.04
C ILE A 82 -12.99 -12.07 -5.12
N ILE A 83 -12.53 -10.95 -4.58
CA ILE A 83 -11.11 -10.58 -4.53
C ILE A 83 -10.28 -11.64 -3.80
N GLN A 84 -10.75 -12.13 -2.64
CA GLN A 84 -10.07 -13.19 -1.89
C GLN A 84 -9.95 -14.48 -2.71
N GLN A 85 -11.00 -14.87 -3.43
CA GLN A 85 -10.97 -16.06 -4.30
C GLN A 85 -9.98 -15.89 -5.47
N GLN A 86 -9.95 -14.72 -6.09
CA GLN A 86 -9.02 -14.41 -7.17
C GLN A 86 -7.55 -14.47 -6.70
N LEU A 87 -7.24 -13.87 -5.54
CA LEU A 87 -5.91 -13.98 -4.94
C LEU A 87 -5.54 -15.43 -4.64
N GLN A 88 -6.49 -16.22 -4.12
CA GLN A 88 -6.26 -17.61 -3.81
C GLN A 88 -5.85 -18.38 -5.08
N VAL A 89 -6.62 -18.26 -6.15
CA VAL A 89 -6.30 -18.91 -7.43
C VAL A 89 -4.94 -18.44 -7.99
N LYS A 90 -4.64 -17.15 -7.87
CA LYS A 90 -3.43 -16.54 -8.45
C LYS A 90 -2.14 -16.92 -7.74
N TYR A 91 -2.16 -16.98 -6.40
CA TYR A 91 -0.93 -17.06 -5.60
C TYR A 91 -0.74 -18.36 -4.84
N THR A 92 -1.73 -19.27 -4.80
CA THR A 92 -1.58 -20.56 -4.10
C THR A 92 -0.39 -21.37 -4.60
N SER A 93 -0.17 -21.40 -5.91
CA SER A 93 0.94 -22.17 -6.50
C SER A 93 2.31 -21.52 -6.29
N ASN A 94 2.36 -20.20 -6.06
CA ASN A 94 3.61 -19.50 -5.82
C ASN A 94 3.41 -18.24 -4.93
N PRO A 95 3.39 -18.42 -3.60
CA PRO A 95 3.21 -17.33 -2.65
C PRO A 95 4.35 -16.29 -2.67
N THR A 96 5.55 -16.66 -3.11
CA THR A 96 6.70 -15.73 -3.17
C THR A 96 6.46 -14.59 -4.16
N VAL A 97 5.69 -14.85 -5.24
CA VAL A 97 5.32 -13.81 -6.21
C VAL A 97 4.41 -12.77 -5.56
N MET A 98 3.45 -13.21 -4.73
CA MET A 98 2.62 -12.29 -3.95
C MET A 98 3.46 -11.40 -3.05
N ALA A 99 4.38 -12.00 -2.27
CA ALA A 99 5.25 -11.25 -1.37
C ALA A 99 6.10 -10.22 -2.12
N ARG A 100 6.60 -10.58 -3.31
CA ARG A 100 7.36 -9.66 -4.18
C ARG A 100 6.52 -8.50 -4.69
N VAL A 101 5.28 -8.76 -5.12
CA VAL A 101 4.35 -7.71 -5.57
C VAL A 101 4.07 -6.75 -4.41
N ILE A 102 3.71 -7.25 -3.23
CA ILE A 102 3.42 -6.42 -2.07
C ILE A 102 4.66 -5.62 -1.63
N SER A 103 5.83 -6.24 -1.57
CA SER A 103 7.09 -5.53 -1.27
C SER A 103 7.34 -4.39 -2.26
N THR A 104 7.13 -4.65 -3.56
CA THR A 104 7.32 -3.64 -4.63
C THR A 104 6.34 -2.48 -4.45
N CYS A 105 5.05 -2.74 -4.26
CA CYS A 105 4.05 -1.70 -4.03
C CYS A 105 4.42 -0.84 -2.81
N LEU A 106 4.75 -1.46 -1.67
CA LEU A 106 5.13 -0.73 -0.45
C LEU A 106 6.39 0.12 -0.63
N ARG A 107 7.35 -0.35 -1.43
CA ARG A 107 8.59 0.36 -1.74
C ARG A 107 8.32 1.58 -2.64
N GLU A 108 7.50 1.41 -3.67
CA GLU A 108 7.11 2.49 -4.56
C GLU A 108 6.27 3.55 -3.83
N GLU A 109 5.33 3.14 -2.98
CA GLU A 109 4.61 4.06 -2.08
C GLU A 109 5.59 4.91 -1.23
N ARG A 110 6.61 4.30 -0.63
CA ARG A 110 7.64 5.04 0.13
C ARG A 110 8.44 5.99 -0.74
N ARG A 111 8.72 5.62 -2.00
CA ARG A 111 9.40 6.48 -2.97
C ARG A 111 8.55 7.70 -3.31
N ILE A 112 7.25 7.53 -3.51
CA ILE A 112 6.29 8.62 -3.76
C ILE A 112 6.24 9.55 -2.55
N LEU A 113 6.07 9.01 -1.34
CA LEU A 113 6.03 9.79 -0.09
C LEU A 113 7.33 10.60 0.11
N SER A 114 8.48 9.98 -0.14
CA SER A 114 9.78 10.65 -0.04
C SER A 114 9.92 11.79 -1.04
N SER A 115 9.46 11.57 -2.28
CA SER A 115 9.47 12.58 -3.34
C SER A 115 8.58 13.78 -3.02
N ALA A 116 7.38 13.53 -2.49
CA ALA A 116 6.45 14.56 -2.04
C ALA A 116 7.05 15.42 -0.91
N CYS A 117 7.65 14.77 0.09
CA CYS A 117 8.30 15.44 1.21
C CYS A 117 9.46 16.34 0.77
N MET A 118 10.28 15.87 -0.18
CA MET A 118 11.37 16.66 -0.75
C MET A 118 10.85 17.90 -1.51
N GLN A 119 9.77 17.75 -2.28
CA GLN A 119 9.17 18.84 -3.05
C GLN A 119 8.60 19.94 -2.13
N GLU A 120 7.95 19.56 -1.02
CA GLU A 120 7.48 20.52 -0.02
C GLU A 120 8.63 21.30 0.65
N GLN A 121 9.74 20.63 0.97
CA GLN A 121 10.90 21.26 1.60
C GLN A 121 11.59 22.26 0.66
N VAL A 122 11.76 21.92 -0.62
CA VAL A 122 12.35 22.81 -1.63
C VAL A 122 11.47 24.05 -1.85
N CYS A 123 10.15 23.89 -1.91
CA CYS A 123 9.22 25.02 -1.99
C CYS A 123 9.32 25.94 -0.76
N ARG A 124 9.40 25.39 0.46
CA ARG A 124 9.55 26.18 1.69
C ARG A 124 10.86 26.96 1.74
N LEU A 125 11.97 26.36 1.30
CA LEU A 125 13.28 27.04 1.26
C LEU A 125 13.32 28.15 0.21
N SER A 126 12.69 27.95 -0.96
CA SER A 126 12.60 28.99 -1.99
C SER A 126 11.75 30.20 -1.58
N LEU A 127 10.77 30.01 -0.68
CA LEU A 127 9.96 31.11 -0.13
C LEU A 127 10.69 31.88 0.99
N ARG A 128 11.57 31.23 1.77
CA ARG A 128 12.39 31.90 2.78
C ARG A 128 13.51 32.77 2.21
N GLY A 129 13.94 32.53 0.96
CA GLY A 129 14.96 33.33 0.28
C GLY A 129 14.47 34.65 -0.35
N LYS A 130 13.17 34.98 -0.23
CA LYS A 130 12.55 36.16 -0.87
C LYS A 130 12.10 37.25 0.11
N VAL A 131 12.75 37.42 1.25
CA VAL A 131 12.51 38.60 2.11
C VAL A 131 13.41 39.74 1.61
N PRO A 132 12.89 40.77 0.93
CA PRO A 132 13.71 41.93 0.56
C PRO A 132 14.16 42.68 1.84
N PRO A 133 15.35 43.28 1.85
CA PRO A 133 15.79 44.09 2.99
C PRO A 133 14.83 45.27 3.17
N VAL A 134 14.32 45.42 4.39
CA VAL A 134 13.51 46.58 4.79
C VAL A 134 14.43 47.81 4.74
N PRO A 135 14.13 48.83 3.91
CA PRO A 135 14.93 50.04 3.89
C PRO A 135 14.72 50.80 5.21
N SER A 136 15.84 51.22 5.81
CA SER A 136 15.92 52.04 7.03
C SER A 136 15.58 53.50 6.75
#